data_AF-A0A0W0V9M5-F1
#
_entry.id   AF-A0A0W0V9M5-F1
#
_cell.length_a   1.000
_cell.length_b   1.000
_cell.length_c   1.000
_cell.angle_alpha   90.00
_cell.angle_beta   90.00
_cell.angle_gamma   90.00
#
_symmetry.space_group_name_H-M   'P 1'
#
loop_
_entity.id
_entity.type
_entity.pdbx_description
1 polymer ?
#
loop_
_entity_poly.entity_id
_entity_poly.type
_entity_poly.pdbx_seq_one_letter_code
_entity_poly.pdbx_strand_id
1 'polypeptide(L)'
;MRLVVSKSDEFFITIAKHEYHSFILAGVRKRNGQIHSLTKVGKRLNFHEDNCFGLLKAGLYRASALLWDEGVHRRSGSNIPISYTSYSITYEQYLDLVFLLEKAQQEFRCTFDCYKPISATDENVVLEYTFDWKLIPNLGLPISNQEKNETEVVGERPVVQQTLHRTHVLAASNTCRHTAIDLIHYVTGVKESTQNLSSQFFRDLPLKTSLVADQGEEFMFKGEAYRSLRPDPNKYFYILPKPPTAFKELDGFKRKVLTDLYSRMERMLSIAPNSKETQEKFELLKTLYNQHISDNSESIDQFLTSLQQWKNEHQKEIGKLRKTFFFDHLFQRQSATAKLFQQWLQEGAKHLTSFNH
;
A
#
# COMPACT_ATOMS: atom_id res chain seq x y z
N MET A 1 17.02 17.72 -2.27
CA MET A 1 16.62 17.26 -0.92
C MET A 1 16.98 15.78 -0.80
N ARG A 2 17.52 15.36 0.34
CA ARG A 2 17.94 13.97 0.58
C ARG A 2 17.19 13.38 1.76
N LEU A 3 16.92 12.08 1.68
CA LEU A 3 16.23 11.31 2.70
C LEU A 3 17.00 10.03 2.98
N VAL A 4 17.45 9.85 4.21
CA VAL A 4 18.02 8.57 4.68
C VAL A 4 16.90 7.71 5.22
N VAL A 5 16.82 6.47 4.76
CA VAL A 5 15.84 5.46 5.16
C VAL A 5 16.54 4.13 5.43
N SER A 6 15.99 3.35 6.35
CA SER A 6 16.41 1.96 6.55
C SER A 6 15.58 1.07 5.60
N LYS A 7 16.18 0.03 5.02
CA LYS A 7 15.44 -0.96 4.21
C LYS A 7 14.38 -1.72 5.02
N SER A 8 14.53 -1.74 6.36
CA SER A 8 13.54 -2.28 7.29
C SER A 8 12.48 -1.26 7.74
N ASP A 9 12.56 0.00 7.29
CA ASP A 9 11.43 0.93 7.44
C ASP A 9 10.24 0.41 6.60
N GLU A 10 9.03 0.80 6.98
CA GLU A 10 7.85 0.29 6.29
C GLU A 10 7.57 1.11 5.04
N PHE A 11 7.99 0.58 3.90
CA PHE A 11 7.60 1.09 2.59
C PHE A 11 6.15 0.72 2.29
N PHE A 12 5.45 1.61 1.59
CA PHE A 12 4.07 1.39 1.21
C PHE A 12 3.75 1.96 -0.17
N ILE A 13 2.72 1.39 -0.79
CA ILE A 13 2.03 1.97 -1.94
C ILE A 13 0.56 2.15 -1.58
N THR A 14 0.07 3.35 -1.82
CA THR A 14 -1.28 3.77 -1.52
C THR A 14 -1.99 4.06 -2.83
N ILE A 15 -3.20 3.54 -2.98
CA ILE A 15 -4.16 4.13 -3.91
C ILE A 15 -4.94 5.21 -3.18
N ALA A 16 -4.97 6.40 -3.75
CA ALA A 16 -5.66 7.55 -3.20
C ALA A 16 -6.70 8.07 -4.20
N LYS A 17 -7.70 8.78 -3.68
CA LYS A 17 -8.67 9.53 -4.45
C LYS A 17 -8.87 10.90 -3.83
N HIS A 18 -8.73 11.92 -4.66
CA HIS A 18 -9.12 13.28 -4.35
C HIS A 18 -10.17 13.69 -5.37
N GLU A 19 -11.36 14.08 -4.91
CA GLU A 19 -12.50 14.43 -5.77
C GLU A 19 -12.77 13.36 -6.86
N TYR A 20 -12.58 13.75 -8.12
CA TYR A 20 -12.74 12.96 -9.33
C TYR A 20 -11.39 12.52 -9.90
N HIS A 21 -10.42 12.21 -9.06
CA HIS A 21 -9.13 11.72 -9.53
C HIS A 21 -8.58 10.65 -8.61
N SER A 22 -8.01 9.61 -9.22
CA SER A 22 -7.35 8.52 -8.51
C SER A 22 -5.90 8.45 -8.94
N PHE A 23 -5.02 8.28 -7.96
CA PHE A 23 -3.58 8.26 -8.16
C PHE A 23 -2.95 7.28 -7.17
N ILE A 24 -1.70 6.89 -7.44
CA ILE A 24 -0.87 6.20 -6.47
C ILE A 24 0.02 7.18 -5.72
N LEU A 25 0.26 6.89 -4.45
CA LEU A 25 1.24 7.53 -3.59
C LEU A 25 2.14 6.42 -3.05
N ALA A 26 3.42 6.44 -3.36
CA ALA A 26 4.38 5.58 -2.68
C ALA A 26 5.12 6.37 -1.60
N GLY A 27 5.40 5.73 -0.48
CA GLY A 27 6.00 6.38 0.68
C GLY A 27 6.72 5.40 1.59
N VAL A 28 7.28 5.96 2.66
CA VAL A 28 7.95 5.20 3.72
C VAL A 28 7.52 5.73 5.08
N ARG A 29 7.18 4.81 6.00
CA ARG A 29 6.92 5.08 7.41
C ARG A 29 8.15 4.66 8.20
N LYS A 30 8.89 5.65 8.71
CA LYS A 30 10.07 5.43 9.56
C LYS A 30 9.68 4.83 10.90
N ARG A 31 10.61 4.17 11.58
CA ARG A 31 10.42 3.61 12.94
C ARG A 31 9.88 4.60 13.97
N ASN A 32 10.18 5.89 13.83
CA ASN A 32 9.65 6.95 14.70
C ASN A 32 8.19 7.37 14.36
N GLY A 33 7.54 6.67 13.43
CA GLY A 33 6.17 6.95 12.97
C GLY A 33 6.07 8.01 11.88
N GLN A 34 7.16 8.70 11.52
CA GLN A 34 7.14 9.74 10.50
C GLN A 34 6.95 9.14 9.11
N ILE A 35 5.99 9.69 8.36
CA ILE A 35 5.72 9.28 6.98
C ILE A 35 6.29 10.30 5.99
N HIS A 36 7.01 9.79 4.99
CA HIS A 36 7.55 10.56 3.88
C HIS A 36 6.95 10.06 2.56
N SER A 37 6.44 10.98 1.74
CA SER A 37 6.01 10.67 0.36
C SER A 37 7.24 10.60 -0.54
N LEU A 38 7.38 9.51 -1.29
CA LEU A 38 8.52 9.26 -2.17
C LEU A 38 8.20 9.52 -3.63
N THR A 39 6.97 9.22 -4.06
CA THR A 39 6.46 9.63 -5.39
C THR A 39 4.94 9.62 -5.39
N LYS A 40 4.32 10.40 -6.29
CA LYS A 40 2.89 10.36 -6.53
C LYS A 40 2.62 10.41 -8.03
N VAL A 41 1.88 9.43 -8.54
CA VAL A 41 1.65 9.29 -9.98
C VAL A 41 0.18 9.00 -10.24
N GLY A 42 -0.38 9.73 -11.18
CA GLY A 42 -1.77 9.59 -11.62
C GLY A 42 -1.84 9.35 -13.12
N LYS A 43 -3.07 9.37 -13.63
CA LYS A 43 -3.36 9.34 -15.06
C LYS A 43 -4.15 10.57 -15.44
N ARG A 44 -3.73 11.27 -16.49
CA ARG A 44 -4.40 12.48 -16.96
C ARG A 44 -4.69 12.38 -18.45
N LEU A 45 -5.75 13.06 -18.88
CA LEU A 45 -6.03 13.24 -20.30
C LEU A 45 -4.89 14.01 -20.98
N ASN A 46 -4.54 13.59 -22.19
CA ASN A 46 -3.58 14.30 -23.03
C ASN A 46 -4.27 15.48 -23.71
N PHE A 47 -4.27 16.65 -23.07
CA PHE A 47 -4.93 17.86 -23.58
C PHE A 47 -4.31 18.43 -24.87
N HIS A 48 -3.11 17.96 -25.27
CA HIS A 48 -2.53 18.35 -26.55
C HIS A 48 -3.26 17.74 -27.75
N GLU A 49 -4.01 16.65 -27.55
CA GLU A 49 -4.76 15.96 -28.61
C GLU A 49 -6.28 16.18 -28.50
N ASP A 50 -6.81 16.45 -27.30
CA ASP A 50 -8.25 16.50 -27.03
C ASP A 50 -8.74 17.86 -26.49
N ASN A 51 -9.52 18.59 -27.30
CA ASN A 51 -10.19 19.84 -26.92
C ASN A 51 -11.16 19.68 -25.71
N CYS A 52 -11.07 20.61 -24.75
CA CYS A 52 -11.91 21.06 -23.59
C CYS A 52 -13.14 20.29 -23.04
N PHE A 53 -13.64 19.20 -23.61
CA PHE A 53 -14.82 18.43 -23.13
C PHE A 53 -14.44 17.05 -22.54
N GLY A 54 -13.29 16.95 -21.88
CA GLY A 54 -12.61 15.69 -21.54
C GLY A 54 -13.40 14.69 -20.68
N LEU A 55 -14.17 15.15 -19.69
CA LEU A 55 -14.90 14.24 -18.78
C LEU A 55 -16.15 13.61 -19.43
N LEU A 56 -16.86 14.35 -20.28
CA LEU A 56 -18.02 13.85 -21.03
C LEU A 56 -17.60 12.92 -22.17
N LYS A 57 -16.47 13.23 -22.84
CA LYS A 57 -15.89 12.35 -23.86
C LYS A 57 -15.33 11.06 -23.28
N ALA A 58 -14.65 11.07 -22.14
CA ALA A 58 -14.09 9.84 -21.54
C ALA A 58 -15.17 8.82 -21.11
N GLY A 59 -16.40 9.28 -20.84
CA GLY A 59 -17.54 8.42 -20.54
C GLY A 59 -18.15 7.74 -21.77
N LEU A 60 -17.96 8.31 -22.97
CA LEU A 60 -18.59 7.85 -24.22
C LEU A 60 -17.58 7.35 -25.28
N TYR A 61 -16.32 7.78 -25.22
CA TYR A 61 -15.26 7.53 -26.19
C TYR A 61 -13.93 7.25 -25.49
N ARG A 62 -13.04 6.53 -26.19
CA ARG A 62 -11.63 6.35 -25.78
C ARG A 62 -10.90 7.68 -26.01
N ALA A 63 -10.33 8.25 -24.96
CA ALA A 63 -9.52 9.48 -25.03
C ALA A 63 -8.05 9.18 -24.79
N SER A 64 -7.16 9.98 -25.39
CA SER A 64 -5.72 9.86 -25.17
C SER A 64 -5.38 10.28 -23.75
N ALA A 65 -4.53 9.51 -23.09
CA ALA A 65 -4.12 9.70 -21.72
C ALA A 65 -2.64 9.35 -21.53
N LEU A 66 -2.10 9.74 -20.39
CA LEU A 66 -0.72 9.44 -20.02
C LEU A 66 -0.57 9.41 -18.50
N LEU A 67 0.48 8.73 -18.04
CA LEU A 67 0.92 8.87 -16.66
C LEU A 67 1.37 10.29 -16.42
N TRP A 68 0.92 10.85 -15.30
CA TRP A 68 1.14 12.24 -14.93
C TRP A 68 1.72 12.32 -13.51
N ASP A 69 2.69 13.21 -13.33
CA ASP A 69 3.24 13.49 -12.00
C ASP A 69 2.25 14.29 -11.15
N GLU A 70 1.83 13.70 -10.04
CA GLU A 70 0.96 14.40 -9.09
C GLU A 70 1.75 15.31 -8.15
N GLY A 71 3.08 15.29 -8.19
CA GLY A 71 3.98 16.08 -7.37
C GLY A 71 3.95 15.66 -5.89
N VAL A 72 5.13 15.44 -5.32
CA VAL A 72 5.31 15.15 -3.89
C VAL A 72 5.42 16.41 -3.02
N HIS A 73 5.47 17.60 -3.65
CA HIS A 73 5.50 18.89 -2.96
C HIS A 73 4.24 19.72 -3.25
N ARG A 74 3.87 20.57 -2.30
CA ARG A 74 2.79 21.56 -2.44
C ARG A 74 3.14 22.83 -1.69
N ARG A 75 2.38 23.90 -1.98
CA ARG A 75 2.46 25.15 -1.25
C ARG A 75 2.32 24.90 0.24
N SER A 76 3.18 25.52 1.04
CA SER A 76 3.20 25.41 2.50
C SER A 76 1.81 25.71 3.07
N GLY A 77 1.33 24.85 3.97
CA GLY A 77 -0.02 24.94 4.54
C GLY A 77 -1.13 24.28 3.72
N SER A 78 -0.82 23.67 2.55
CA SER A 78 -1.82 22.90 1.79
C SER A 78 -2.39 21.75 2.60
N ASN A 79 -3.70 21.51 2.47
CA ASN A 79 -4.42 20.38 3.06
C ASN A 79 -5.35 19.79 1.99
N ILE A 80 -5.03 18.58 1.53
CA ILE A 80 -5.74 17.90 0.44
C ILE A 80 -6.48 16.70 1.02
N PRO A 81 -7.81 16.74 1.18
CA PRO A 81 -8.55 15.58 1.69
C PRO A 81 -8.52 14.45 0.67
N ILE A 82 -8.20 13.24 1.12
CA ILE A 82 -8.18 12.05 0.29
C ILE A 82 -8.97 10.92 0.94
N SER A 83 -9.61 10.10 0.11
CA SER A 83 -9.90 8.71 0.49
C SER A 83 -8.76 7.80 0.00
N TYR A 84 -8.43 6.74 0.74
CA TYR A 84 -7.29 5.90 0.42
C TYR A 84 -7.42 4.43 0.85
N THR A 85 -6.56 3.59 0.28
CA THR A 85 -6.17 2.27 0.81
C THR A 85 -4.68 2.10 0.59
N SER A 86 -3.94 1.63 1.59
CA SER A 86 -2.49 1.49 1.53
C SER A 86 -2.03 0.06 1.82
N TYR A 87 -0.98 -0.35 1.13
CA TYR A 87 -0.39 -1.69 1.18
C TYR A 87 1.10 -1.61 1.44
N SER A 88 1.63 -2.48 2.29
CA SER A 88 3.05 -2.61 2.54
C SER A 88 3.75 -3.15 1.29
N ILE A 89 4.89 -2.57 0.95
CA ILE A 89 5.79 -3.07 -0.09
C ILE A 89 7.20 -3.15 0.50
N THR A 90 8.12 -3.86 -0.16
CA THR A 90 9.54 -3.80 0.21
C THR A 90 10.23 -2.63 -0.48
N TYR A 91 11.45 -2.31 -0.04
CA TYR A 91 12.29 -1.35 -0.73
C TYR A 91 12.53 -1.75 -2.19
N GLU A 92 12.73 -3.03 -2.49
CA GLU A 92 12.93 -3.56 -3.85
C GLU A 92 11.68 -3.35 -4.71
N GLN A 93 10.49 -3.54 -4.14
CA GLN A 93 9.23 -3.27 -4.84
C GLN A 93 9.05 -1.76 -5.10
N TYR A 94 9.50 -0.89 -4.19
CA TYR A 94 9.56 0.55 -4.48
C TYR A 94 10.49 0.85 -5.66
N LEU A 95 11.62 0.17 -5.78
CA LEU A 95 12.51 0.31 -6.93
C LEU A 95 11.90 -0.21 -8.23
N ASP A 96 11.13 -1.29 -8.19
CA ASP A 96 10.35 -1.76 -9.34
C ASP A 96 9.41 -0.65 -9.84
N LEU A 97 8.73 0.09 -8.94
CA LEU A 97 7.92 1.25 -9.31
C LEU A 97 8.77 2.34 -9.99
N VAL A 98 9.90 2.72 -9.39
CA VAL A 98 10.78 3.76 -9.94
C VAL A 98 11.27 3.36 -11.34
N PHE A 99 11.64 2.10 -11.54
CA PHE A 99 12.05 1.59 -12.84
C PHE A 99 10.94 1.71 -13.89
N LEU A 100 9.70 1.37 -13.54
CA LEU A 100 8.54 1.53 -14.44
C LEU A 100 8.31 3.01 -14.79
N LEU A 101 8.45 3.92 -13.83
CA LEU A 101 8.32 5.35 -14.07
C LEU A 101 9.43 5.87 -14.99
N GLU A 102 10.68 5.45 -14.81
CA GLU A 102 11.80 5.83 -15.70
C GLU A 102 11.56 5.36 -17.14
N LYS A 103 11.01 4.15 -17.31
CA LYS A 103 10.60 3.65 -18.64
C LYS A 103 9.50 4.51 -19.25
N ALA A 104 8.49 4.88 -18.48
CA ALA A 104 7.46 5.81 -18.93
C ALA A 104 8.05 7.19 -19.30
N GLN A 105 9.03 7.72 -18.56
CA GLN A 105 9.71 8.98 -18.91
C GLN A 105 10.43 8.89 -20.25
N GLN A 106 11.12 7.78 -20.51
CA GLN A 106 11.83 7.55 -21.77
C GLN A 106 10.87 7.44 -22.95
N GLU A 107 9.79 6.67 -22.79
CA GLU A 107 8.81 6.41 -23.85
C GLU A 107 7.97 7.66 -24.16
N PHE A 108 7.52 8.39 -23.11
CA PHE A 108 6.55 9.48 -23.25
C PHE A 108 7.15 10.87 -23.16
N ARG A 109 8.48 10.98 -22.98
CA ARG A 109 9.19 12.25 -22.83
C ARG A 109 8.59 13.13 -21.72
N CYS A 110 8.19 12.52 -20.62
CA CYS A 110 7.67 13.20 -19.42
C CYS A 110 8.67 13.16 -18.26
N THR A 111 8.35 13.87 -17.18
CA THR A 111 9.13 13.85 -15.93
C THR A 111 8.27 13.42 -14.77
N PHE A 112 8.83 12.62 -13.87
CA PHE A 112 8.18 12.26 -12.60
C PHE A 112 9.06 12.69 -11.43
N ASP A 113 8.44 13.44 -10.54
CA ASP A 113 9.01 13.78 -9.26
C ASP A 113 9.07 12.54 -8.36
N CYS A 114 10.29 12.09 -8.07
CA CYS A 114 10.48 10.93 -7.22
C CYS A 114 11.80 10.96 -6.44
N TYR A 115 11.85 10.19 -5.37
CA TYR A 115 13.06 9.94 -4.61
C TYR A 115 13.80 8.72 -5.15
N LYS A 116 14.99 8.91 -5.70
CA LYS A 116 15.81 7.83 -6.28
C LYS A 116 17.01 7.51 -5.39
N PRO A 117 17.45 6.25 -5.29
CA PRO A 117 18.63 5.92 -4.50
C PRO A 117 19.90 6.47 -5.17
N ILE A 118 20.73 7.16 -4.37
CA ILE A 118 22.06 7.64 -4.79
C ILE A 118 23.20 6.85 -4.13
N SER A 119 22.91 6.19 -3.01
CA SER A 119 23.81 5.24 -2.37
C SER A 119 23.00 4.26 -1.53
N ALA A 120 23.49 3.04 -1.40
CA ALA A 120 22.87 2.00 -0.59
C ALA A 120 23.95 1.20 0.13
N THR A 121 23.64 0.85 1.39
CA THR A 121 24.32 -0.17 2.19
C THR A 121 23.36 -1.33 2.37
N ASP A 122 23.75 -2.38 3.11
CA ASP A 122 22.86 -3.49 3.41
C ASP A 122 21.63 -3.04 4.21
N GLU A 123 21.82 -2.13 5.16
CA GLU A 123 20.75 -1.69 6.07
C GLU A 123 20.07 -0.38 5.64
N ASN A 124 20.84 0.59 5.15
CA ASN A 124 20.38 1.96 4.92
C ASN A 124 20.55 2.38 3.46
N VAL A 125 19.66 3.25 3.01
CA VAL A 125 19.64 3.82 1.67
C VAL A 125 19.52 5.34 1.77
N VAL A 126 20.31 6.05 0.98
CA VAL A 126 20.17 7.49 0.80
C VAL A 126 19.42 7.73 -0.49
N LEU A 127 18.22 8.30 -0.36
CA LEU A 127 17.37 8.70 -1.47
C LEU A 127 17.55 10.20 -1.74
N GLU A 128 17.57 10.58 -3.01
CA GLU A 128 17.60 11.97 -3.46
C GLU A 128 16.35 12.26 -4.28
N TYR A 129 15.68 13.36 -3.93
CA TYR A 129 14.58 13.87 -4.72
C TYR A 129 15.11 14.45 -6.04
N THR A 130 14.63 13.94 -7.16
CA THR A 130 15.05 14.35 -8.50
C THR A 130 13.90 14.24 -9.51
N PHE A 131 14.02 15.00 -10.59
CA PHE A 131 13.19 14.94 -11.80
C PHE A 131 13.98 14.37 -13.00
N ASP A 132 15.25 13.98 -12.78
CA ASP A 132 16.13 13.51 -13.83
C ASP A 132 15.64 12.19 -14.43
N TRP A 133 15.74 12.09 -15.75
CA TRP A 133 15.52 10.90 -16.56
C TRP A 133 16.61 9.83 -16.42
N LYS A 134 17.71 10.15 -15.73
CA LYS A 134 18.83 9.24 -15.54
C LYS A 134 18.37 8.02 -14.74
N LEU A 135 18.70 6.84 -15.28
CA LEU A 135 18.50 5.57 -14.59
C LEU A 135 19.15 5.62 -13.22
N ILE A 136 18.53 4.94 -12.26
CA ILE A 136 19.21 4.46 -11.05
C ILE A 136 20.60 3.94 -11.49
N PRO A 137 21.72 4.58 -11.10
CA PRO A 137 23.04 4.05 -11.44
C PRO A 137 23.05 2.59 -10.98
N ASN A 138 23.52 1.66 -11.82
CA ASN A 138 23.55 0.22 -11.55
C ASN A 138 24.12 -0.07 -10.14
N LEU A 139 23.31 0.03 -9.10
CA LEU A 139 23.68 -0.12 -7.69
C LEU A 139 23.77 -1.62 -7.34
N GLY A 140 23.94 -2.49 -8.35
CA GLY A 140 23.89 -3.94 -8.20
C GLY A 140 22.57 -4.46 -7.62
N LEU A 141 21.49 -3.67 -7.69
CA LEU A 141 20.23 -4.01 -7.02
C LEU A 141 19.56 -5.19 -7.74
N PRO A 142 19.22 -6.27 -7.02
CA PRO A 142 18.45 -7.35 -7.59
C PRO A 142 17.03 -6.85 -7.85
N ILE A 143 16.75 -6.40 -9.07
CA ILE A 143 15.38 -6.17 -9.54
C ILE A 143 14.64 -7.50 -9.33
N SER A 144 13.49 -7.46 -8.64
CA SER A 144 12.91 -8.65 -8.02
C SER A 144 12.79 -9.82 -9.01
N ASN A 145 13.19 -11.02 -8.55
CA ASN A 145 13.28 -12.27 -9.31
C ASN A 145 11.88 -12.87 -9.64
N GLN A 146 10.93 -12.06 -10.11
CA GLN A 146 9.77 -12.64 -10.80
C GLN A 146 10.26 -13.09 -12.18
N GLU A 147 10.51 -14.40 -12.28
CA GLU A 147 10.99 -15.15 -13.44
C GLU A 147 12.51 -15.09 -13.69
N LYS A 148 13.29 -15.65 -12.74
CA LYS A 148 14.56 -16.29 -13.09
C LYS A 148 14.28 -17.68 -13.67
N ASN A 149 13.79 -17.72 -14.90
CA ASN A 149 14.04 -18.80 -15.82
C ASN A 149 14.32 -18.17 -17.17
N GLU A 150 15.36 -18.71 -17.80
CA GLU A 150 15.78 -18.49 -19.18
C GLU A 150 16.67 -17.27 -19.42
N THR A 151 17.96 -17.61 -19.48
CA THR A 151 18.95 -17.07 -20.42
C THR A 151 18.31 -16.62 -21.73
N GLU A 152 17.89 -15.37 -21.80
CA GLU A 152 17.71 -14.65 -23.05
C GLU A 152 17.91 -13.16 -22.79
N VAL A 153 18.59 -12.55 -23.76
CA VAL A 153 18.78 -11.13 -24.07
C VAL A 153 17.94 -10.15 -23.25
N VAL A 154 18.55 -9.01 -22.89
CA VAL A 154 17.95 -7.76 -22.38
C VAL A 154 16.70 -7.38 -23.20
N GLY A 155 15.59 -8.06 -22.93
CA GLY A 155 14.29 -7.93 -23.54
C GLY A 155 13.36 -7.33 -22.51
N GLU A 156 12.55 -6.37 -22.93
CA GLU A 156 11.64 -5.65 -22.05
C GLU A 156 10.63 -6.62 -21.44
N ARG A 157 10.43 -6.55 -20.11
CA ARG A 157 9.43 -7.37 -19.40
C ARG A 157 8.05 -7.12 -20.05
N PRO A 158 7.37 -8.13 -20.62
CA PRO A 158 6.07 -7.93 -21.29
C PRO A 158 5.03 -7.23 -20.39
N VAL A 159 5.11 -7.46 -19.09
CA VAL A 159 4.26 -6.84 -18.06
C VAL A 159 4.46 -5.32 -17.97
N VAL A 160 5.68 -4.81 -18.17
CA VAL A 160 5.97 -3.36 -18.14
C VAL A 160 5.30 -2.69 -19.32
N GLN A 161 5.55 -3.19 -20.54
CA GLN A 161 4.93 -2.65 -21.76
C GLN A 161 3.40 -2.71 -21.69
N GLN A 162 2.82 -3.81 -21.21
CA GLN A 162 1.37 -3.93 -21.06
C GLN A 162 0.81 -2.91 -20.06
N THR A 163 1.51 -2.72 -18.93
CA THR A 163 1.11 -1.75 -17.90
C THR A 163 1.16 -0.33 -18.47
N LEU A 164 2.27 0.04 -19.13
CA LEU A 164 2.46 1.34 -19.77
C LEU A 164 1.44 1.58 -20.89
N HIS A 165 1.20 0.59 -21.76
CA HIS A 165 0.24 0.71 -22.85
C HIS A 165 -1.18 1.00 -22.35
N ARG A 166 -1.59 0.39 -21.23
CA ARG A 166 -2.89 0.67 -20.60
C ARG A 166 -2.98 2.08 -20.02
N THR A 167 -1.87 2.75 -19.76
CA THR A 167 -1.90 4.15 -19.29
C THR A 167 -2.32 5.13 -20.39
N HIS A 168 -2.23 4.74 -21.67
CA HIS A 168 -2.50 5.63 -22.80
C HIS A 168 -3.95 5.93 -23.12
N VAL A 169 -4.87 5.13 -22.61
CA VAL A 169 -6.26 5.22 -23.03
C VAL A 169 -7.12 5.47 -21.82
N LEU A 170 -7.81 6.60 -21.76
CA LEU A 170 -8.88 6.80 -20.79
C LEU A 170 -10.20 6.33 -21.40
N ALA A 171 -10.88 5.42 -20.71
CA ALA A 171 -12.21 4.93 -21.07
C ALA A 171 -12.97 4.50 -19.82
N ALA A 172 -14.27 4.24 -19.93
CA ALA A 172 -15.07 3.70 -18.81
C ALA A 172 -14.49 2.39 -18.23
N SER A 173 -13.87 1.56 -19.08
CA SER A 173 -13.18 0.33 -18.68
C SER A 173 -11.69 0.52 -18.31
N ASN A 174 -11.18 1.75 -18.39
CA ASN A 174 -9.77 2.08 -18.13
C ASN A 174 -9.64 3.52 -17.60
N THR A 175 -10.14 3.72 -16.39
CA THR A 175 -10.09 5.01 -15.69
C THR A 175 -8.77 5.18 -14.92
N CYS A 176 -8.55 6.35 -14.30
CA CYS A 176 -7.41 6.58 -13.40
C CYS A 176 -7.36 5.56 -12.25
N ARG A 177 -8.54 5.09 -11.78
CA ARG A 177 -8.64 4.03 -10.75
C ARG A 177 -8.08 2.70 -11.25
N HIS A 178 -8.37 2.34 -12.50
CA HIS A 178 -7.87 1.10 -13.10
C HIS A 178 -6.35 1.15 -13.23
N THR A 179 -5.81 2.26 -13.75
CA THR A 179 -4.35 2.42 -13.85
C THR A 179 -3.68 2.40 -12.48
N ALA A 180 -4.26 3.03 -11.46
CA ALA A 180 -3.71 2.94 -10.10
C ALA A 180 -3.74 1.50 -9.53
N ILE A 181 -4.77 0.71 -9.84
CA ILE A 181 -4.82 -0.71 -9.49
C ILE A 181 -3.75 -1.51 -10.26
N ASP A 182 -3.60 -1.28 -11.56
CA ASP A 182 -2.61 -1.94 -12.42
C ASP A 182 -1.18 -1.67 -11.90
N LEU A 183 -0.88 -0.43 -11.49
CA LEU A 183 0.40 -0.07 -10.88
C LEU A 183 0.62 -0.77 -9.54
N ILE A 184 -0.41 -0.90 -8.70
CA ILE A 184 -0.31 -1.67 -7.46
C ILE A 184 -0.05 -3.15 -7.76
N HIS A 185 -0.75 -3.74 -8.73
CA HIS A 185 -0.51 -5.14 -9.13
C HIS A 185 0.89 -5.36 -9.64
N TYR A 186 1.41 -4.43 -10.46
CA TYR A 186 2.79 -4.46 -10.94
C TYR A 186 3.80 -4.48 -9.79
N VAL A 187 3.67 -3.53 -8.84
CA VAL A 187 4.61 -3.39 -7.72
C VAL A 187 4.50 -4.54 -6.72
N THR A 188 3.27 -4.95 -6.40
CA THR A 188 3.04 -5.97 -5.38
C THR A 188 3.22 -7.39 -5.90
N GLY A 189 3.03 -7.61 -7.20
CA GLY A 189 2.98 -8.93 -7.82
C GLY A 189 1.75 -9.76 -7.43
N VAL A 190 0.74 -9.16 -6.78
CA VAL A 190 -0.39 -9.87 -6.16
C VAL A 190 -1.71 -9.17 -6.48
N LYS A 191 -2.52 -9.78 -7.35
CA LYS A 191 -3.80 -9.21 -7.82
C LYS A 191 -4.83 -9.12 -6.71
N GLU A 192 -4.74 -10.04 -5.76
CA GLU A 192 -5.63 -10.19 -4.61
C GLU A 192 -5.58 -8.97 -3.68
N SER A 193 -4.46 -8.23 -3.66
CA SER A 193 -4.26 -7.05 -2.81
C SER A 193 -5.38 -6.01 -2.98
N THR A 194 -5.97 -5.91 -4.17
CA THR A 194 -7.00 -4.92 -4.48
C THR A 194 -8.40 -5.50 -4.63
N GLN A 195 -8.66 -6.77 -4.25
CA GLN A 195 -9.96 -7.42 -4.48
C GLN A 195 -11.13 -6.70 -3.78
N ASN A 196 -10.86 -6.09 -2.63
CA ASN A 196 -11.85 -5.32 -1.88
C ASN A 196 -12.00 -3.87 -2.38
N LEU A 197 -11.24 -3.48 -3.42
CA LEU A 197 -11.35 -2.16 -4.01
C LEU A 197 -12.31 -2.19 -5.19
N SER A 198 -13.29 -1.27 -5.15
CA SER A 198 -14.10 -1.04 -6.33
C SER A 198 -13.25 -0.37 -7.42
N SER A 199 -13.25 -0.95 -8.61
CA SER A 199 -12.77 -0.28 -9.83
C SER A 199 -13.69 0.87 -10.24
N GLN A 200 -14.90 0.95 -9.67
CA GLN A 200 -15.83 2.05 -9.90
C GLN A 200 -15.30 3.33 -9.28
N PHE A 201 -14.90 4.24 -10.15
CA PHE A 201 -14.30 5.52 -9.81
C PHE A 201 -15.19 6.43 -8.93
N PHE A 202 -16.52 6.35 -9.06
CA PHE A 202 -17.45 7.19 -8.31
C PHE A 202 -17.56 6.82 -6.83
N ARG A 203 -17.04 5.66 -6.42
CA ARG A 203 -17.00 5.24 -5.02
C ARG A 203 -15.70 5.73 -4.37
N ASP A 204 -15.84 6.32 -3.20
CA ASP A 204 -14.70 6.62 -2.34
C ASP A 204 -14.02 5.34 -1.88
N LEU A 205 -12.72 5.45 -1.59
CA LEU A 205 -11.97 4.40 -0.92
C LEU A 205 -12.36 4.34 0.57
N PRO A 206 -12.19 3.18 1.23
CA PRO A 206 -12.73 2.93 2.57
C PRO A 206 -12.16 3.84 3.66
N LEU A 207 -10.90 4.28 3.54
CA LEU A 207 -10.24 5.11 4.55
C LEU A 207 -10.20 6.56 4.11
N LYS A 208 -10.12 7.49 5.06
CA LYS A 208 -10.03 8.93 4.80
C LYS A 208 -8.89 9.53 5.59
N THR A 209 -8.13 10.42 4.96
CA THR A 209 -7.12 11.26 5.61
C THR A 209 -6.97 12.57 4.84
N SER A 210 -5.98 13.39 5.21
CA SER A 210 -5.56 14.55 4.46
C SER A 210 -4.08 14.40 4.10
N LEU A 211 -3.65 14.91 2.94
CA LEU A 211 -2.25 15.17 2.67
C LEU A 211 -1.94 16.62 3.04
N VAL A 212 -0.96 16.81 3.92
CA VAL A 212 -0.56 18.12 4.44
C VAL A 212 0.86 18.47 4.02
N ALA A 213 1.10 19.75 3.72
CA ALA A 213 2.42 20.31 3.41
C ALA A 213 2.84 21.29 4.52
N ASP A 214 2.97 20.78 5.74
CA ASP A 214 3.18 21.57 6.96
C ASP A 214 4.56 21.33 7.62
N GLN A 215 5.32 20.33 7.16
CA GLN A 215 6.61 19.94 7.71
C GLN A 215 7.62 19.58 6.61
N GLY A 216 8.90 19.52 6.97
CA GLY A 216 10.01 19.25 6.06
C GLY A 216 10.78 20.51 5.67
N GLU A 217 11.81 20.33 4.86
CA GLU A 217 12.57 21.44 4.28
C GLU A 217 11.66 22.29 3.39
N GLU A 218 11.67 23.60 3.65
CA GLU A 218 10.94 24.56 2.83
C GLU A 218 11.84 25.02 1.69
N PHE A 219 11.28 25.10 0.48
CA PHE A 219 11.97 25.69 -0.67
C PHE A 219 11.05 26.65 -1.42
N MET A 220 11.65 27.64 -2.07
CA MET A 220 10.92 28.67 -2.80
C MET A 220 10.78 28.28 -4.27
N PHE A 221 9.56 28.31 -4.80
CA PHE A 221 9.27 28.15 -6.22
C PHE A 221 8.29 29.24 -6.65
N LYS A 222 8.68 30.05 -7.64
CA LYS A 222 7.89 31.19 -8.15
C LYS A 222 7.40 32.16 -7.05
N GLY A 223 8.23 32.39 -6.02
CA GLY A 223 7.91 33.29 -4.92
C GLY A 223 6.96 32.72 -3.86
N GLU A 224 6.56 31.45 -3.98
CA GLU A 224 5.79 30.75 -2.96
C GLU A 224 6.65 29.69 -2.25
N ALA A 225 6.40 29.50 -0.96
CA ALA A 225 7.03 28.46 -0.15
C ALA A 225 6.36 27.11 -0.41
N TYR A 226 7.16 26.07 -0.68
CA TYR A 226 6.72 24.69 -0.87
C TYR A 226 7.34 23.76 0.18
N ARG A 227 6.59 22.73 0.56
CA ARG A 227 7.01 21.67 1.49
C ARG A 227 6.59 20.30 0.98
N SER A 228 7.19 19.25 1.53
CA SER A 228 6.84 17.86 1.20
C SER A 228 5.43 17.53 1.68
N LEU A 229 4.63 16.92 0.82
CA LEU A 229 3.35 16.33 1.19
C LEU A 229 3.58 15.07 2.01
N ARG A 230 2.72 14.85 3.00
CA ARG A 230 2.62 13.60 3.77
C ARG A 230 1.20 13.42 4.29
N PRO A 231 0.78 12.21 4.66
CA PRO A 231 -0.46 12.01 5.42
C PRO A 231 -0.47 12.84 6.72
N ASP A 232 -1.63 13.39 7.06
CA ASP A 232 -1.87 14.17 8.27
C ASP A 232 -1.50 13.35 9.53
N PRO A 233 -0.52 13.79 10.34
CA PRO A 233 -0.06 13.04 11.51
C PRO A 233 -1.11 12.96 12.62
N ASN A 234 -2.12 13.83 12.60
CA ASN A 234 -3.20 13.83 13.59
C ASN A 234 -4.28 12.79 13.25
N LYS A 235 -4.14 12.09 12.12
CA LYS A 235 -5.04 11.02 11.68
C LYS A 235 -4.27 9.72 11.53
N TYR A 236 -4.91 8.61 11.87
CA TYR A 236 -4.30 7.30 11.69
C TYR A 236 -4.17 6.97 10.19
N PHE A 237 -2.94 6.65 9.79
CA PHE A 237 -2.63 6.21 8.43
C PHE A 237 -2.36 4.70 8.44
N TYR A 238 -3.33 3.92 7.97
CA TYR A 238 -3.29 2.47 8.01
C TYR A 238 -2.62 1.90 6.76
N ILE A 239 -1.63 1.03 6.96
CA ILE A 239 -0.92 0.30 5.92
C ILE A 239 -1.19 -1.18 6.15
N LEU A 240 -1.93 -1.83 5.23
CA LEU A 240 -2.19 -3.26 5.29
C LEU A 240 -0.93 -4.04 4.93
N PRO A 241 -0.64 -5.17 5.60
CA PRO A 241 0.45 -6.05 5.18
C PRO A 241 0.17 -6.67 3.80
N LYS A 242 1.10 -7.44 3.25
CA LYS A 242 0.81 -8.27 2.07
C LYS A 242 -0.30 -9.27 2.40
N PRO A 243 -1.24 -9.57 1.50
CA PRO A 243 -2.29 -10.55 1.77
C PRO A 243 -1.71 -11.99 1.82
N PRO A 244 -2.36 -12.94 2.51
CA PRO A 244 -1.85 -14.32 2.63
C PRO A 244 -1.67 -15.04 1.29
N THR A 245 -2.42 -14.64 0.27
CA THR A 245 -2.32 -15.17 -1.10
C THR A 245 -1.00 -14.83 -1.78
N ALA A 246 -0.28 -13.82 -1.28
CA ALA A 246 1.07 -13.48 -1.74
C ALA A 246 2.10 -14.58 -1.42
N PHE A 247 1.78 -15.49 -0.50
CA PHE A 247 2.69 -16.51 0.02
C PHE A 247 2.22 -17.89 -0.47
N LYS A 248 3.02 -18.54 -1.31
CA LYS A 248 2.66 -19.83 -1.93
C LYS A 248 2.76 -20.98 -0.93
N GLU A 249 3.74 -20.94 -0.04
CA GLU A 249 4.13 -22.05 0.85
C GLU A 249 3.52 -21.92 2.26
N LEU A 250 2.22 -21.63 2.34
CA LEU A 250 1.49 -21.68 3.62
C LEU A 250 0.70 -22.97 3.74
N ASP A 251 0.89 -23.66 4.86
CA ASP A 251 0.01 -24.74 5.32
C ASP A 251 -1.47 -24.30 5.27
N GLY A 252 -2.37 -25.23 4.98
CA GLY A 252 -3.79 -24.94 4.77
C GLY A 252 -4.47 -24.32 6.00
N PHE A 253 -4.15 -24.82 7.19
CA PHE A 253 -4.69 -24.28 8.44
C PHE A 253 -4.09 -22.91 8.76
N LYS A 254 -2.76 -22.76 8.65
CA LYS A 254 -2.09 -21.46 8.84
C LYS A 254 -2.64 -20.40 7.87
N ARG A 255 -2.80 -20.75 6.60
CA ARG A 255 -3.36 -19.87 5.57
C ARG A 255 -4.76 -19.39 5.94
N LYS A 256 -5.61 -20.28 6.46
CA LYS A 256 -6.95 -19.92 6.94
C LYS A 256 -6.88 -18.90 8.07
N VAL A 257 -6.09 -19.16 9.12
CA VAL A 257 -5.94 -18.25 10.27
C VAL A 257 -5.40 -16.88 9.84
N LEU A 258 -4.36 -16.86 9.00
CA LEU A 258 -3.79 -15.61 8.47
C LEU A 258 -4.79 -14.85 7.59
N THR A 259 -5.64 -15.55 6.83
CA THR A 259 -6.72 -14.95 6.03
C THR A 259 -7.79 -14.33 6.91
N ASP A 260 -8.17 -14.99 8.00
CA ASP A 260 -9.14 -14.45 8.95
C ASP A 260 -8.56 -13.22 9.69
N LEU A 261 -7.28 -13.25 10.09
CA LEU A 261 -6.56 -12.11 10.66
C LEU A 261 -6.55 -10.91 9.71
N TYR A 262 -6.16 -11.14 8.45
CA TYR A 262 -6.12 -10.12 7.42
C TYR A 262 -7.51 -9.49 7.19
N SER A 263 -8.52 -10.34 6.97
CA SER A 263 -9.92 -9.91 6.79
C SER A 263 -10.43 -9.11 8.00
N ARG A 264 -9.98 -9.48 9.20
CA ARG A 264 -10.34 -8.78 10.44
C ARG A 264 -9.72 -7.39 10.52
N MET A 265 -8.47 -7.23 10.06
CA MET A 265 -7.81 -5.93 9.91
C MET A 265 -8.55 -5.05 8.92
N GLU A 266 -8.95 -5.56 7.75
CA GLU A 266 -9.72 -4.75 6.79
C GLU A 266 -11.09 -4.34 7.35
N ARG A 267 -11.84 -5.29 7.92
CA ARG A 267 -13.20 -5.05 8.42
C ARG A 267 -13.24 -4.10 9.61
N MET A 268 -12.16 -3.98 10.39
CA MET A 268 -12.17 -3.05 11.52
C MET A 268 -12.09 -1.59 11.09
N LEU A 269 -11.36 -1.33 10.01
CA LEU A 269 -11.18 0.01 9.48
C LEU A 269 -12.47 0.55 8.85
N SER A 270 -13.40 -0.31 8.43
CA SER A 270 -14.72 0.13 7.96
C SER A 270 -15.72 0.47 9.07
N ILE A 271 -15.41 0.16 10.34
CA ILE A 271 -16.33 0.35 11.47
C ILE A 271 -16.02 1.62 12.26
N ALA A 272 -14.76 1.79 12.68
CA ALA A 272 -14.35 2.91 13.54
C ALA A 272 -12.88 3.34 13.27
N PRO A 273 -12.54 3.74 12.04
CA PRO A 273 -11.16 3.97 11.61
C PRO A 273 -10.44 5.06 12.42
N ASN A 274 -11.18 6.00 13.02
CA ASN A 274 -10.59 7.12 13.77
C ASN A 274 -10.48 6.84 15.28
N SER A 275 -10.87 5.66 15.76
CA SER A 275 -10.78 5.31 17.18
C SER A 275 -9.39 4.82 17.55
N LYS A 276 -8.88 5.25 18.72
CA LYS A 276 -7.59 4.80 19.25
C LYS A 276 -7.56 3.28 19.44
N GLU A 277 -8.68 2.70 19.89
CA GLU A 277 -8.82 1.26 20.08
C GLU A 277 -8.73 0.48 18.76
N THR A 278 -9.18 1.08 17.64
CA THR A 278 -9.00 0.45 16.32
C THR A 278 -7.55 0.51 15.89
N GLN A 279 -6.86 1.64 16.11
CA GLN A 279 -5.44 1.76 15.81
C GLN A 279 -4.59 0.77 16.61
N GLU A 280 -4.74 0.75 17.94
CA GLU A 280 -4.01 -0.17 18.83
C GLU A 280 -4.24 -1.62 18.40
N LYS A 281 -5.49 -2.00 18.12
CA LYS A 281 -5.85 -3.37 17.72
C LYS A 281 -5.36 -3.72 16.32
N PHE A 282 -5.38 -2.76 15.40
CA PHE A 282 -4.87 -2.97 14.05
C PHE A 282 -3.37 -3.26 14.08
N GLU A 283 -2.58 -2.42 14.77
CA GLU A 283 -1.13 -2.60 14.84
C GLU A 283 -0.77 -3.91 15.56
N LEU A 284 -1.47 -4.27 16.65
CA LEU A 284 -1.27 -5.57 17.33
C LEU A 284 -1.51 -6.78 16.41
N LEU A 285 -2.63 -6.79 15.67
CA LEU A 285 -2.93 -7.90 14.77
C LEU A 285 -1.98 -7.93 13.56
N LYS A 286 -1.54 -6.76 13.09
CA LYS A 286 -0.55 -6.64 12.01
C LYS A 286 0.81 -7.18 12.45
N THR A 287 1.25 -6.89 13.66
CA THR A 287 2.48 -7.45 14.23
C THR A 287 2.39 -8.97 14.30
N LEU A 288 1.30 -9.51 14.87
CA LEU A 288 1.09 -10.96 14.93
C LEU A 288 1.10 -11.60 13.52
N TYR A 289 0.40 -10.98 12.58
CA TYR A 289 0.34 -11.43 11.20
C TYR A 289 1.74 -11.50 10.56
N ASN A 290 2.52 -10.43 10.69
CA ASN A 290 3.86 -10.34 10.11
C ASN A 290 4.86 -11.31 10.78
N GLN A 291 4.71 -11.59 12.07
CA GLN A 291 5.52 -12.58 12.78
C GLN A 291 5.32 -13.98 12.18
N HIS A 292 4.07 -14.43 12.05
CA HIS A 292 3.76 -15.78 11.58
C HIS A 292 3.93 -15.99 10.08
N ILE A 293 3.87 -14.92 9.27
CA ILE A 293 4.10 -15.06 7.83
C ILE A 293 5.59 -15.11 7.46
N SER A 294 6.46 -14.67 8.37
CA SER A 294 7.90 -14.72 8.20
C SER A 294 8.49 -16.07 8.62
N ASP A 295 7.83 -16.77 9.54
CA ASP A 295 8.21 -18.11 10.01
C ASP A 295 7.32 -19.21 9.41
N ASN A 296 7.56 -19.55 8.14
CA ASN A 296 6.86 -20.66 7.51
C ASN A 296 7.32 -22.03 8.05
N SER A 297 8.40 -22.08 8.83
CA SER A 297 9.02 -23.33 9.30
C SER A 297 8.40 -23.91 10.56
N GLU A 298 7.66 -23.10 11.33
CA GLU A 298 7.01 -23.55 12.57
C GLU A 298 6.00 -24.69 12.29
N SER A 299 5.93 -25.68 13.18
CA SER A 299 4.89 -26.70 13.10
C SER A 299 3.50 -26.13 13.45
N ILE A 300 2.42 -26.83 13.11
CA ILE A 300 1.05 -26.41 13.50
C ILE A 300 0.91 -26.30 15.03
N ASP A 301 1.57 -27.20 15.78
CA ASP A 301 1.55 -27.19 17.24
C ASP A 301 2.28 -25.97 17.84
N GLN A 302 3.46 -25.63 17.28
CA GLN A 302 4.20 -24.41 17.64
C GLN A 302 3.40 -23.15 17.31
N PHE A 303 2.77 -23.12 16.13
CA PHE A 303 1.90 -22.03 15.69
C PHE A 303 0.72 -21.82 16.67
N LEU A 304 0.01 -22.89 17.03
CA LEU A 304 -1.11 -22.82 17.97
C LEU A 304 -0.67 -22.41 19.38
N THR A 305 0.47 -22.92 19.85
CA THR A 305 1.04 -22.54 21.14
C THR A 305 1.38 -21.05 21.16
N SER A 306 2.03 -20.55 20.11
CA SER A 306 2.36 -19.13 19.95
C SER A 306 1.10 -18.26 19.91
N LEU A 307 0.07 -18.63 19.13
CA LEU A 307 -1.21 -17.93 19.10
C LEU A 307 -1.91 -17.89 20.47
N GLN A 308 -1.87 -19.00 21.21
CA GLN A 308 -2.46 -19.10 22.53
C GLN A 308 -1.72 -18.22 23.55
N GLN A 309 -0.39 -18.23 23.50
CA GLN A 309 0.44 -17.35 24.34
C GLN A 309 0.14 -15.88 24.03
N TRP A 310 0.21 -15.49 22.75
CA TRP A 310 -0.05 -14.12 22.30
C TRP A 310 -1.45 -13.63 22.72
N LYS A 311 -2.47 -14.50 22.57
CA LYS A 311 -3.84 -14.20 23.01
C LYS A 311 -3.91 -13.89 24.50
N ASN A 312 -3.21 -14.68 25.33
CA ASN A 312 -3.21 -14.49 26.78
C ASN A 312 -2.52 -13.19 27.17
N GLU A 313 -1.39 -12.88 26.54
CA GLU A 313 -0.63 -11.65 26.75
C GLU A 313 -1.43 -10.39 26.37
N HIS A 314 -2.21 -10.46 25.27
CA HIS A 314 -2.97 -9.31 24.73
C HIS A 314 -4.49 -9.39 24.97
N GLN A 315 -4.93 -10.19 25.94
CA GLN A 315 -6.34 -10.48 26.20
C GLN A 315 -7.15 -9.19 26.47
N LYS A 316 -6.55 -8.21 27.15
CA LYS A 316 -7.18 -6.94 27.48
C LYS A 316 -7.48 -6.13 26.22
N GLU A 317 -6.50 -6.00 25.33
CA GLU A 317 -6.59 -5.24 24.09
C GLU A 317 -7.55 -5.89 23.10
N ILE A 318 -7.44 -7.20 22.90
CA ILE A 318 -8.36 -7.91 22.00
C ILE A 318 -9.78 -7.94 22.56
N GLY A 319 -9.95 -7.96 23.89
CA GLY A 319 -11.25 -7.92 24.57
C GLY A 319 -11.99 -6.58 24.47
N LYS A 320 -11.27 -5.45 24.38
CA LYS A 320 -11.87 -4.11 24.28
C LYS A 320 -12.84 -3.98 23.09
N LEU A 321 -14.01 -3.42 23.34
CA LEU A 321 -14.97 -3.05 22.29
C LEU A 321 -14.54 -1.72 21.64
N ARG A 322 -14.62 -1.65 20.31
CA ARG A 322 -14.26 -0.43 19.54
C ARG A 322 -15.39 0.59 19.45
N LYS A 323 -16.60 0.16 19.80
CA LYS A 323 -17.80 0.98 19.93
C LYS A 323 -18.63 0.39 21.05
N THR A 324 -18.76 1.13 22.14
CA THR A 324 -19.62 0.79 23.26
C THR A 324 -21.00 1.40 23.02
N PHE A 325 -22.04 0.61 23.25
CA PHE A 325 -23.42 1.08 23.28
C PHE A 325 -23.92 1.05 24.73
N PHE A 326 -24.94 1.85 25.03
CA PHE A 326 -25.53 1.93 26.37
C PHE A 326 -25.87 0.54 26.98
N PHE A 327 -26.33 -0.41 26.15
CA PHE A 327 -26.68 -1.77 26.58
C PHE A 327 -25.48 -2.72 26.78
N ASP A 328 -24.26 -2.35 26.37
CA ASP A 328 -23.06 -3.18 26.59
C ASP A 328 -22.71 -3.30 28.09
N HIS A 329 -23.28 -2.44 28.95
CA HIS A 329 -23.19 -2.57 30.41
C HIS A 329 -24.11 -3.66 30.98
N LEU A 330 -25.16 -4.05 30.25
CA LEU A 330 -26.12 -5.07 30.67
C LEU A 330 -25.78 -6.47 30.12
N PHE A 331 -25.00 -6.54 29.04
CA PHE A 331 -24.57 -7.80 28.44
C PHE A 331 -23.06 -7.78 28.15
N GLN A 332 -22.29 -8.69 28.77
CA GLN A 332 -20.85 -8.84 28.50
C GLN A 332 -20.62 -9.34 27.06
N ARG A 333 -20.56 -8.40 26.12
CA ARG A 333 -20.32 -8.71 24.71
C ARG A 333 -18.84 -8.98 24.47
N GLN A 334 -18.50 -10.22 24.12
CA GLN A 334 -17.16 -10.58 23.66
C GLN A 334 -16.86 -9.90 22.32
N SER A 335 -15.66 -9.33 22.18
CA SER A 335 -15.23 -8.74 20.93
C SER A 335 -15.15 -9.78 19.81
N ALA A 336 -15.44 -9.38 18.57
CA ALA A 336 -15.32 -10.29 17.43
C ALA A 336 -13.87 -10.74 17.16
N THR A 337 -12.86 -10.01 17.66
CA THR A 337 -11.46 -10.48 17.60
C THR A 337 -11.24 -11.61 18.60
N ALA A 338 -11.72 -11.47 19.84
CA ALA A 338 -11.59 -12.53 20.85
C ALA A 338 -12.35 -13.81 20.45
N LYS A 339 -13.51 -13.68 19.77
CA LYS A 339 -14.26 -14.82 19.22
C LYS A 339 -13.46 -15.57 18.15
N LEU A 340 -12.79 -14.86 17.24
CA LEU A 340 -11.95 -15.47 16.20
C LEU A 340 -10.84 -16.33 16.80
N PHE A 341 -10.09 -15.81 17.78
CA PHE A 341 -9.05 -16.59 18.45
C PHE A 341 -9.59 -17.86 19.10
N GLN A 342 -10.76 -17.79 19.74
CA GLN A 342 -11.38 -18.97 20.33
C GLN A 342 -11.75 -20.01 19.29
N GLN A 343 -12.25 -19.59 18.12
CA GLN A 343 -12.56 -20.50 17.01
C GLN A 343 -11.31 -21.18 16.47
N TRP A 344 -10.22 -20.43 16.20
CA TRP A 344 -8.98 -21.01 15.68
C TRP A 344 -8.37 -22.05 16.63
N LEU A 345 -8.34 -21.76 17.94
CA LEU A 345 -7.78 -22.70 18.91
C LEU A 345 -8.60 -23.99 19.01
N GLN A 346 -9.93 -23.89 18.91
CA GLN A 346 -10.81 -25.07 18.89
C GLN A 346 -10.65 -25.90 17.61
N GLU A 347 -10.54 -25.24 16.45
CA GLU A 347 -10.33 -25.91 15.17
C GLU A 347 -8.94 -26.54 15.07
N GLY A 348 -7.90 -25.83 15.53
CA GLY A 348 -6.52 -26.33 15.54
C GLY A 348 -6.37 -27.56 16.43
N ALA A 349 -6.99 -27.57 17.61
CA ALA A 349 -7.01 -28.75 18.48
C ALA A 349 -7.65 -29.97 17.79
N LYS A 350 -8.75 -29.79 17.06
CA LYS A 350 -9.39 -30.86 16.28
C LYS A 350 -8.46 -31.36 15.17
N HIS A 351 -7.78 -30.44 14.48
CA HIS A 351 -6.84 -30.76 13.42
C HIS A 351 -5.68 -31.62 13.94
N LEU A 352 -5.12 -31.31 15.12
CA LEU A 352 -4.06 -32.14 15.71
C LEU A 352 -4.55 -33.55 16.09
N THR A 353 -5.79 -33.69 16.55
CA THR A 353 -6.36 -35.01 16.89
C THR A 353 -6.68 -35.88 15.68
N SER A 354 -7.02 -35.30 14.53
CA SER A 354 -7.40 -36.05 13.33
C SER A 354 -6.21 -36.62 12.53
N PHE A 355 -4.98 -36.16 12.79
CA PHE A 355 -3.76 -36.67 12.14
C PHE A 355 -3.05 -37.76 12.96
N ASN A 356 -3.47 -38.02 14.20
CA ASN A 356 -2.93 -39.05 15.08
C ASN A 356 -3.73 -40.38 15.01
N HIS A 357 -4.69 -40.47 14.10
CA HIS A 357 -5.46 -41.66 13.74
C HIS A 357 -5.31 -41.92 12.24
#